data_AF-F1YIA6-F1
#
_entry.id   AF-F1YIA6-F1
#
_cell.length_a   1.000
_cell.length_b   1.000
_cell.length_c   1.000
_cell.angle_alpha   90.00
_cell.angle_beta   90.00
_cell.angle_gamma   90.00
#
_symmetry.space_group_name_H-M   'P 1'
#
loop_
_entity.id
_entity.type
_entity.pdbx_description
1 polymer ?
#
loop_
_entity_poly.entity_id
_entity_poly.type
_entity_poly.pdbx_seq_one_letter_code
_entity_poly.pdbx_strand_id
1 'polypeptide(L)'
;MTTEVSAESTAGSPGSSRMSPPTARVVRILDFLASRPSEQFSLADLSRNCEVSKPTCLGIVSELCGAGYVTRNSADKTYRLGARMIALGAAAQRGRTVSPAVREELTALSARFSAVCASSAVIGDEIVVTEVVTAPGLESPARVGQTFPYAPPVGILYLMWQSDAELDRWLTRKSVLPAEVDRDRLVEVLAVARSRGYVVERLSREQMRLHAVLAGASAHDLPPDVRQLLAQMAAGVGEGLYFTSSGLDLSDGDQVNLIAAPTFDVNGRQTAVVTMYVDRTTVVADAAELGDALVASARRITESVGGRDPFVSLRGTRR
;
A
#
# COMPACT_ATOMS: atom_id res chain seq x y z
N MET A 1 60.69 -8.94 -15.82
CA MET A 1 59.98 -7.65 -16.00
C MET A 1 59.38 -7.72 -17.40
N THR A 2 58.11 -8.01 -17.66
CA THR A 2 56.91 -8.17 -16.83
C THR A 2 55.94 -8.97 -17.72
N THR A 3 55.38 -10.06 -17.22
CA THR A 3 54.38 -10.87 -17.94
C THR A 3 53.01 -10.21 -17.73
N GLU A 4 52.39 -9.69 -18.79
CA GLU A 4 51.01 -9.21 -18.76
C GLU A 4 50.06 -10.40 -18.68
N VAL A 5 49.34 -10.50 -17.56
CA VAL A 5 48.18 -11.37 -17.39
C VAL A 5 46.95 -10.54 -17.75
N SER A 6 46.39 -10.78 -18.94
CA SER A 6 45.04 -10.34 -19.28
C SER A 6 44.04 -11.15 -18.47
N ALA A 7 43.41 -10.51 -17.48
CA ALA A 7 42.26 -11.05 -16.77
C ALA A 7 40.99 -10.67 -17.53
N GLU A 8 40.43 -11.63 -18.28
CA GLU A 8 39.04 -11.57 -18.73
C GLU A 8 38.12 -11.68 -17.52
N SER A 9 37.59 -10.54 -17.09
CA SER A 9 36.51 -10.47 -16.11
C SER A 9 35.19 -10.81 -16.81
N THR A 10 34.80 -12.09 -16.75
CA THR A 10 33.42 -12.51 -17.05
C THR A 10 32.46 -11.92 -16.04
N ALA A 11 31.86 -10.78 -16.39
CA ALA A 11 30.73 -10.21 -15.65
C ALA A 11 29.51 -11.14 -15.82
N GLY A 12 29.19 -11.89 -14.77
CA GLY A 12 27.95 -12.68 -14.70
C GLY A 12 26.73 -11.77 -14.78
N SER A 13 25.80 -12.07 -15.69
CA SER A 13 24.51 -11.39 -15.77
C SER A 13 23.73 -11.52 -14.44
N PRO A 14 23.02 -10.47 -14.00
CA PRO A 14 22.14 -10.56 -12.84
C PRO A 14 21.02 -11.56 -13.14
N GLY A 15 20.90 -12.57 -12.28
CA GLY A 15 20.00 -13.69 -12.46
C GLY A 15 18.54 -13.26 -12.64
N SER A 16 17.96 -13.65 -13.77
CA SER A 16 16.51 -13.72 -13.92
C SER A 16 15.96 -14.51 -12.73
N SER A 17 15.01 -13.94 -12.01
CA SER A 17 14.23 -14.69 -11.01
C SER A 17 13.68 -15.94 -11.71
N ARG A 18 14.05 -17.13 -11.22
CA ARG A 18 13.48 -18.38 -11.73
C ARG A 18 12.02 -18.45 -11.29
N MET A 19 11.14 -17.81 -12.04
CA MET A 19 9.69 -17.94 -11.85
C MET A 19 9.29 -19.35 -12.29
N SER A 20 8.57 -20.08 -11.42
CA SER A 20 7.98 -21.38 -11.75
C SER A 20 6.62 -21.16 -12.40
N PRO A 21 6.46 -21.41 -13.72
CA PRO A 21 5.19 -21.17 -14.40
C PRO A 21 4.01 -21.96 -13.82
N PRO A 22 4.16 -23.22 -13.37
CA PRO A 22 3.09 -23.94 -12.67
C PRO A 22 2.67 -23.26 -11.37
N THR A 23 3.63 -22.79 -10.57
CA THR A 23 3.36 -22.15 -9.28
C THR A 23 2.67 -20.80 -9.45
N ALA A 24 3.08 -20.00 -10.46
CA ALA A 24 2.45 -18.72 -10.76
C ALA A 24 0.94 -18.85 -11.05
N ARG A 25 0.51 -19.94 -11.69
CA ARG A 25 -0.91 -20.23 -11.95
C ARG A 25 -1.69 -20.51 -10.67
N VAL A 26 -1.07 -21.20 -9.70
CA VAL A 26 -1.68 -21.46 -8.38
C VAL A 26 -1.91 -20.15 -7.63
N VAL A 27 -0.87 -19.30 -7.58
CA VAL A 27 -0.94 -17.97 -6.94
C VAL A 27 -2.05 -17.13 -7.56
N ARG A 28 -2.10 -17.04 -8.89
CA ARG A 28 -3.13 -16.28 -9.61
C ARG A 28 -4.56 -16.72 -9.29
N ILE A 29 -4.81 -18.02 -9.14
CA ILE A 29 -6.13 -18.55 -8.77
C ILE A 29 -6.50 -18.15 -7.33
N LEU A 30 -5.55 -18.24 -6.39
CA LEU A 30 -5.78 -17.84 -5.00
C LEU A 30 -6.05 -16.34 -4.88
N ASP A 31 -5.26 -15.51 -5.56
CA ASP A 31 -5.43 -14.05 -5.59
C ASP A 31 -6.77 -13.65 -6.22
N PHE A 32 -7.15 -14.31 -7.32
CA PHE A 32 -8.44 -14.09 -7.97
C PHE A 32 -9.61 -14.33 -7.02
N LEU A 33 -9.57 -15.41 -6.24
CA LEU A 33 -10.60 -15.73 -5.24
C LEU A 33 -10.55 -14.76 -4.04
N ALA A 34 -9.36 -14.39 -3.58
CA ALA A 34 -9.17 -13.49 -2.44
C ALA A 34 -9.70 -12.08 -2.70
N SER A 35 -9.61 -11.59 -3.94
CA SER A 35 -10.12 -10.27 -4.30
C SER A 35 -11.66 -10.20 -4.43
N ARG A 36 -12.37 -11.35 -4.37
CA ARG A 36 -13.85 -11.44 -4.41
C ARG A 36 -14.39 -12.40 -3.32
N PRO A 37 -14.23 -12.07 -2.03
CA PRO A 37 -14.50 -13.00 -0.92
C PRO A 37 -15.97 -13.39 -0.76
N SER A 38 -16.90 -12.59 -1.30
CA SER A 38 -18.35 -12.84 -1.26
C SER A 38 -18.89 -13.64 -2.46
N GLU A 39 -18.05 -13.89 -3.48
CA GLU A 39 -18.44 -14.54 -4.72
C GLU A 39 -18.00 -16.00 -4.76
N GLN A 40 -18.62 -16.78 -5.66
CA GLN A 40 -18.29 -18.18 -5.89
C GLN A 40 -18.14 -18.40 -7.40
N PHE A 41 -17.11 -19.14 -7.81
CA PHE A 41 -16.74 -19.24 -9.22
C PHE A 41 -16.75 -20.68 -9.71
N SER A 42 -17.31 -20.93 -10.90
CA SER A 42 -17.20 -22.24 -11.53
C SER A 42 -15.78 -22.50 -12.05
N LEU A 43 -15.49 -23.75 -12.41
CA LEU A 43 -14.21 -24.08 -13.09
C LEU A 43 -14.02 -23.29 -14.40
N ALA A 44 -15.12 -23.01 -15.11
CA ALA A 44 -15.06 -22.25 -16.35
C ALA A 44 -14.70 -20.78 -16.10
N ASP A 45 -15.23 -20.21 -15.02
CA ASP A 45 -14.92 -18.83 -14.62
C ASP A 45 -13.46 -18.70 -14.20
N LEU A 46 -12.96 -19.62 -13.37
CA LEU A 46 -11.56 -19.62 -12.95
C LEU A 46 -10.60 -19.81 -14.14
N SER A 47 -10.90 -20.76 -15.03
CA SER A 47 -10.10 -21.01 -16.23
C SER A 47 -10.01 -19.77 -17.12
N ARG A 48 -11.14 -19.08 -17.33
CA ARG A 48 -11.21 -17.86 -18.16
C ARG A 48 -10.49 -16.69 -17.52
N ASN A 49 -10.81 -16.37 -16.26
CA ASN A 49 -10.28 -15.19 -15.59
C ASN A 49 -8.82 -15.30 -15.17
N CYS A 50 -8.32 -16.53 -14.94
CA CYS A 50 -6.92 -16.75 -14.59
C CYS A 50 -6.05 -17.12 -15.81
N GLU A 51 -6.64 -17.22 -17.01
CA GLU A 51 -5.95 -17.63 -18.24
C GLU A 51 -5.23 -18.98 -18.10
N VAL A 52 -5.90 -19.95 -17.47
CA VAL A 52 -5.38 -21.31 -17.25
C VAL A 52 -6.28 -22.29 -17.99
N SER A 53 -5.72 -23.25 -18.74
CA SER A 53 -6.53 -24.26 -19.43
C SER A 53 -7.41 -25.05 -18.45
N LYS A 54 -8.64 -25.41 -18.84
CA LYS A 54 -9.58 -26.14 -17.97
C LYS A 54 -8.96 -27.38 -17.29
N PRO A 55 -8.21 -28.26 -17.99
CA PRO A 55 -7.59 -29.41 -17.33
C PRO A 55 -6.56 -29.01 -16.26
N THR A 56 -5.75 -27.99 -16.53
CA THR A 56 -4.76 -27.50 -15.57
C THR A 56 -5.42 -26.82 -14.39
N CYS A 57 -6.43 -25.98 -14.65
CA CYS A 57 -7.21 -25.32 -13.62
C CYS A 57 -7.88 -26.34 -12.70
N LEU A 58 -8.44 -27.43 -13.28
CA LEU A 58 -9.04 -28.52 -12.53
C LEU A 58 -8.02 -29.19 -11.61
N GLY A 59 -6.84 -29.54 -12.13
CA GLY A 59 -5.77 -30.12 -11.33
C GLY A 59 -5.37 -29.22 -10.15
N ILE A 60 -5.20 -27.92 -10.40
CA ILE A 60 -4.84 -26.95 -9.35
C ILE A 60 -5.93 -26.85 -8.28
N VAL A 61 -7.19 -26.62 -8.67
CA VAL A 61 -8.27 -26.44 -7.68
C VAL A 61 -8.57 -27.74 -6.93
N SER A 62 -8.41 -28.90 -7.57
CA SER A 62 -8.52 -30.21 -6.90
C SER A 62 -7.46 -30.38 -5.83
N GLU A 63 -6.20 -30.06 -6.11
CA GLU A 63 -5.11 -30.11 -5.13
C GLU A 63 -5.35 -29.12 -3.97
N LEU A 64 -5.72 -27.88 -4.30
CA LEU A 64 -6.06 -26.86 -3.30
C LEU A 64 -7.27 -27.24 -2.43
N CYS A 65 -8.26 -27.94 -3.01
CA CYS A 65 -9.38 -28.51 -2.26
C CYS A 65 -8.90 -29.61 -1.30
N GLY A 66 -8.08 -30.55 -1.79
CA GLY A 66 -7.51 -31.62 -0.98
C GLY A 66 -6.69 -31.09 0.20
N ALA A 67 -5.96 -30.00 -0.01
CA ALA A 67 -5.17 -29.34 1.02
C ALA A 67 -5.97 -28.35 1.90
N GLY A 68 -7.24 -28.07 1.58
CA GLY A 68 -8.15 -27.19 2.35
C GLY A 68 -7.97 -25.69 2.13
N TYR A 69 -7.18 -25.28 1.13
CA TYR A 69 -6.97 -23.88 0.72
C TYR A 69 -8.15 -23.31 -0.07
N VAL A 70 -8.84 -24.18 -0.81
CA VAL A 70 -10.06 -23.89 -1.56
C VAL A 70 -11.14 -24.85 -1.08
N THR A 71 -12.40 -24.44 -1.13
CA THR A 71 -13.54 -25.34 -0.92
C THR A 71 -14.43 -25.33 -2.15
N ARG A 72 -14.93 -26.51 -2.50
CA ARG A 72 -15.86 -26.71 -3.61
C ARG A 72 -17.27 -26.90 -3.07
N ASN A 73 -18.21 -26.07 -3.51
CA ASN A 73 -19.63 -26.30 -3.32
C ASN A 73 -20.08 -27.36 -4.33
N SER A 74 -20.54 -28.51 -3.86
CA SER A 74 -20.94 -29.64 -4.70
C SER A 74 -22.26 -29.41 -5.44
N ALA A 75 -23.17 -28.61 -4.88
CA ALA A 75 -24.47 -28.32 -5.50
C ALA A 75 -24.28 -27.49 -6.78
N ASP A 76 -23.54 -26.38 -6.66
CA ASP A 76 -23.40 -25.40 -7.73
C ASP A 76 -22.10 -25.58 -8.54
N LYS A 77 -21.26 -26.54 -8.14
CA LYS A 77 -19.94 -26.82 -8.73
C LYS A 77 -19.01 -25.59 -8.76
N THR A 78 -19.14 -24.74 -7.76
CA THR A 78 -18.35 -23.51 -7.59
C THR A 78 -17.25 -23.66 -6.54
N TYR A 79 -16.27 -22.77 -6.58
CA TYR A 79 -15.11 -22.74 -5.71
C TYR A 79 -15.01 -21.40 -4.98
N ARG A 80 -14.52 -21.45 -3.74
CA ARG A 80 -14.21 -20.29 -2.89
C ARG A 80 -13.01 -20.59 -2.00
N LEU A 81 -12.44 -19.58 -1.34
CA LEU A 81 -11.37 -19.81 -0.37
C LEU A 81 -11.83 -20.75 0.77
N GLY A 82 -10.93 -21.64 1.18
CA GLY A 82 -11.14 -22.62 2.26
C GLY A 82 -10.62 -22.13 3.61
N ALA A 83 -11.05 -22.79 4.69
CA ALA A 83 -10.73 -22.39 6.07
C ALA A 83 -9.23 -22.42 6.39
N ARG A 84 -8.40 -23.18 5.66
CA ARG A 84 -6.94 -23.18 5.86
C ARG A 84 -6.31 -21.82 5.57
N MET A 85 -6.93 -21.01 4.71
CA MET A 85 -6.50 -19.62 4.47
C MET A 85 -6.62 -18.76 5.73
N ILE A 86 -7.60 -19.03 6.61
CA ILE A 86 -7.74 -18.32 7.89
C ILE A 86 -6.54 -18.67 8.79
N ALA A 87 -6.19 -19.94 8.90
CA ALA A 87 -5.07 -20.38 9.73
C ALA A 87 -3.72 -19.80 9.24
N LEU A 88 -3.50 -19.75 7.93
CA LEU A 88 -2.32 -19.15 7.33
C LEU A 88 -2.28 -17.64 7.50
N GLY A 89 -3.39 -16.95 7.27
CA GLY A 89 -3.53 -15.52 7.53
C GLY A 89 -3.28 -15.20 9.00
N ALA A 90 -3.83 -16.00 9.93
CA ALA A 90 -3.61 -15.84 11.37
C ALA A 90 -2.16 -16.13 11.78
N ALA A 91 -1.47 -17.09 11.13
CA ALA A 91 -0.06 -17.36 11.37
C ALA A 91 0.85 -16.25 10.82
N ALA A 92 0.54 -15.74 9.62
CA ALA A 92 1.22 -14.59 9.03
C ALA A 92 1.06 -13.33 9.90
N GLN A 93 -0.14 -13.10 10.44
CA GLN A 93 -0.41 -12.01 11.40
C GLN A 93 0.30 -12.22 12.73
N ARG A 94 0.45 -13.46 13.23
CA ARG A 94 1.21 -13.74 14.46
C ARG A 94 2.69 -13.39 14.35
N GLY A 95 3.29 -13.51 13.15
CA GLY A 95 4.65 -13.04 12.88
C GLY A 95 4.77 -11.52 12.64
N ARG A 96 3.64 -10.83 12.52
CA ARG A 96 3.51 -9.40 12.19
C ARG A 96 2.41 -8.78 13.03
N THR A 97 2.48 -8.93 14.35
CA THR A 97 1.42 -8.46 15.24
C THR A 97 1.28 -6.95 15.10
N VAL A 98 0.28 -6.52 14.34
CA VAL A 98 -0.27 -5.18 14.44
C VAL A 98 -0.68 -5.04 15.90
N SER A 99 -0.02 -4.16 16.64
CA SER A 99 -0.30 -3.96 18.06
C SER A 99 -1.81 -3.73 18.23
N PRO A 100 -2.49 -4.36 19.22
CA PRO A 100 -3.89 -4.06 19.53
C PRO A 100 -4.18 -2.55 19.64
N ALA A 101 -3.18 -1.79 20.07
CA ALA A 101 -3.21 -0.33 20.11
C ALA A 101 -3.50 0.32 18.75
N VAL A 102 -3.05 -0.25 17.63
CA VAL A 102 -3.35 0.28 16.28
C VAL A 102 -4.85 0.24 16.02
N ARG A 103 -5.49 -0.92 16.20
CA ARG A 103 -6.93 -1.05 15.97
C ARG A 103 -7.73 -0.16 16.91
N GLU A 104 -7.32 -0.06 18.18
CA GLU A 104 -7.96 0.81 19.17
C GLU A 104 -7.93 2.28 18.72
N GLU A 105 -6.76 2.79 18.32
CA GLU A 105 -6.60 4.17 17.85
C GLU A 105 -7.36 4.44 16.55
N LEU A 106 -7.33 3.50 15.58
CA LEU A 106 -8.11 3.64 14.35
C LEU A 106 -9.62 3.65 14.62
N THR A 107 -10.08 2.86 15.59
CA THR A 107 -11.49 2.83 16.00
C THR A 107 -11.92 4.14 16.63
N ALA A 108 -11.08 4.71 17.51
CA ALA A 108 -11.34 6.01 18.12
C ALA A 108 -11.42 7.14 17.07
N LEU A 109 -10.48 7.17 16.11
CA LEU A 109 -10.50 8.14 15.02
C LEU A 109 -11.74 7.99 14.13
N SER A 110 -12.04 6.75 13.72
CA SER A 110 -13.19 6.45 12.85
C SER A 110 -14.51 6.86 13.52
N ALA A 111 -14.67 6.58 14.81
CA ALA A 111 -15.85 6.97 15.57
C ALA A 111 -15.95 8.50 15.74
N ARG A 112 -14.84 9.18 16.04
CA ARG A 112 -14.81 10.64 16.25
C ARG A 112 -15.16 11.42 14.98
N PHE A 113 -14.59 11.02 13.84
CA PHE A 113 -14.69 11.79 12.60
C PHE A 113 -15.68 11.21 11.58
N SER A 114 -16.32 10.08 11.89
CA SER A 114 -17.17 9.32 10.96
C SER A 114 -16.43 9.12 9.62
N ALA A 115 -15.27 8.47 9.70
CA ALA A 115 -14.33 8.32 8.59
C ALA A 115 -13.85 6.87 8.46
N VAL A 116 -13.28 6.54 7.31
CA VAL A 116 -12.54 5.28 7.14
C VAL A 116 -11.09 5.52 7.57
N CYS A 117 -10.57 4.70 8.48
CA CYS A 117 -9.20 4.79 8.96
C CYS A 117 -8.45 3.49 8.64
N ALA A 118 -7.21 3.59 8.19
CA ALA A 118 -6.39 2.41 7.88
C ALA A 118 -4.97 2.55 8.42
N SER A 119 -4.32 1.41 8.60
CA SER A 119 -2.88 1.31 8.82
C SER A 119 -2.28 0.48 7.70
N SER A 120 -1.11 0.88 7.23
CA SER A 120 -0.38 0.19 6.17
C SER A 120 1.13 0.31 6.38
N ALA A 121 1.89 -0.68 5.93
CA ALA A 121 3.33 -0.75 6.14
C ALA A 121 4.05 -1.25 4.89
N VAL A 122 5.33 -0.89 4.75
CA VAL A 122 6.20 -1.45 3.71
C VAL A 122 6.73 -2.80 4.17
N ILE A 123 6.56 -3.82 3.35
CA ILE A 123 6.99 -5.19 3.57
C ILE A 123 7.68 -5.69 2.30
N GLY A 124 9.01 -5.73 2.34
CA GLY A 124 9.80 -6.02 1.13
C GLY A 124 9.65 -4.89 0.11
N ASP A 125 9.16 -5.24 -1.08
CA ASP A 125 8.91 -4.31 -2.20
C ASP A 125 7.43 -3.93 -2.35
N GLU A 126 6.61 -4.24 -1.35
CA GLU A 126 5.17 -3.95 -1.36
C GLU A 126 4.77 -3.13 -0.14
N ILE A 127 3.79 -2.25 -0.34
CA ILE A 127 2.98 -1.66 0.71
C ILE A 127 1.84 -2.62 0.99
N VAL A 128 1.59 -2.95 2.25
CA VAL A 128 0.50 -3.84 2.68
C VAL A 128 -0.41 -3.09 3.62
N VAL A 129 -1.72 -3.11 3.34
CA VAL A 129 -2.74 -2.62 4.27
C VAL A 129 -2.88 -3.62 5.40
N THR A 130 -2.55 -3.21 6.61
CA THR A 130 -2.49 -4.09 7.77
C THR A 130 -3.75 -4.05 8.62
N GLU A 131 -4.47 -2.92 8.63
CA GLU A 131 -5.70 -2.73 9.39
C GLU A 131 -6.63 -1.74 8.68
N VAL A 132 -7.94 -1.95 8.79
CA VAL A 132 -8.96 -1.02 8.27
C VAL A 132 -10.12 -0.99 9.27
N VAL A 133 -10.53 0.21 9.67
CA VAL A 133 -11.72 0.46 10.48
C VAL A 133 -12.61 1.45 9.75
N THR A 134 -13.89 1.10 9.64
CA THR A 134 -14.87 1.82 8.84
C THR A 134 -16.06 2.22 9.71
N ALA A 135 -16.43 3.51 9.68
CA ALA A 135 -17.63 3.98 10.33
C ALA A 135 -18.89 3.41 9.64
N PRO A 136 -20.00 3.18 10.37
CA PRO A 136 -21.24 2.67 9.78
C PRO A 136 -21.72 3.51 8.59
N GLY A 137 -22.12 2.84 7.50
CA GLY A 137 -22.64 3.49 6.29
C GLY A 137 -21.57 3.96 5.30
N LEU A 138 -20.28 3.78 5.60
CA LEU A 138 -19.19 4.06 4.66
C LEU A 138 -18.67 2.77 3.99
N GLU A 139 -18.16 2.91 2.77
CA GLU A 139 -17.40 1.87 2.09
C GLU A 139 -15.91 2.18 2.16
N SER A 140 -15.09 1.17 2.50
CA SER A 140 -13.65 1.36 2.54
C SER A 140 -13.04 1.30 1.14
N PRO A 141 -12.17 2.25 0.75
CA PRO A 141 -11.41 2.17 -0.49
C PRO A 141 -10.29 1.13 -0.43
N ALA A 142 -9.97 0.61 0.77
CA ALA A 142 -8.93 -0.38 1.00
C ALA A 142 -9.42 -1.60 1.80
N ARG A 143 -8.73 -2.74 1.67
CA ARG A 143 -8.99 -3.98 2.42
C ARG A 143 -7.72 -4.45 3.12
N VAL A 144 -7.87 -5.04 4.31
CA VAL A 144 -6.74 -5.70 5.00
C VAL A 144 -6.13 -6.76 4.09
N GLY A 145 -4.81 -6.77 3.99
CA GLY A 145 -4.02 -7.66 3.13
C GLY A 145 -3.86 -7.17 1.69
N GLN A 146 -4.54 -6.10 1.27
CA GLN A 146 -4.34 -5.50 -0.04
C GLN A 146 -2.91 -4.96 -0.16
N THR A 147 -2.27 -5.24 -1.29
CA THR A 147 -0.90 -4.82 -1.58
C THR A 147 -0.82 -3.81 -2.70
N PHE A 148 0.18 -2.94 -2.63
CA PHE A 148 0.54 -1.97 -3.66
C PHE A 148 2.06 -2.01 -3.87
N PRO A 149 2.56 -1.73 -5.08
CA PRO A 149 4.01 -1.62 -5.30
C PRO A 149 4.64 -0.51 -4.45
N TYR A 150 5.79 -0.79 -3.83
CA TYR A 150 6.64 0.21 -3.20
C TYR A 150 7.76 0.64 -4.15
N ALA A 151 7.38 1.33 -5.22
CA ALA A 151 8.30 1.80 -6.27
C ALA A 151 7.67 2.98 -7.04
N PRO A 152 8.49 3.86 -7.65
CA PRO A 152 7.99 5.05 -8.34
C PRO A 152 6.87 4.79 -9.36
N PRO A 153 5.90 5.72 -9.51
CA PRO A 153 5.65 6.89 -8.65
C PRO A 153 4.88 6.56 -7.36
N VAL A 154 4.67 5.28 -7.04
CA VAL A 154 3.81 4.82 -5.93
C VAL A 154 4.60 4.71 -4.62
N GLY A 155 3.98 5.11 -3.52
CA GLY A 155 4.52 4.89 -2.17
C GLY A 155 5.25 6.07 -1.57
N ILE A 156 5.08 7.29 -2.12
CA ILE A 156 5.66 8.52 -1.58
C ILE A 156 5.33 8.71 -0.09
N LEU A 157 4.10 8.41 0.35
CA LEU A 157 3.69 8.49 1.77
C LEU A 157 4.59 7.68 2.72
N TYR A 158 5.27 6.64 2.23
CA TYR A 158 6.15 5.76 3.01
C TYR A 158 7.62 6.21 3.00
N LEU A 159 7.93 7.30 2.28
CA LEU A 159 9.24 7.95 2.22
C LEU A 159 9.29 9.26 3.01
N MET A 160 8.14 9.85 3.30
CA MET A 160 8.02 11.21 3.83
C MET A 160 8.87 11.46 5.10
N TRP A 161 9.00 10.44 5.95
CA TRP A 161 9.80 10.49 7.18
C TRP A 161 10.99 9.52 7.16
N GLN A 162 11.37 9.00 5.98
CA GLN A 162 12.61 8.24 5.80
C GLN A 162 13.81 9.16 5.57
N SER A 163 15.03 8.62 5.67
CA SER A 163 16.26 9.35 5.34
C SER A 163 16.38 9.59 3.84
N ASP A 164 17.14 10.62 3.45
CA ASP A 164 17.40 10.95 2.04
C ASP A 164 18.03 9.77 1.26
N ALA A 165 18.83 8.94 1.92
CA ALA A 165 19.38 7.71 1.32
C ALA A 165 18.31 6.67 0.94
N GLU A 166 17.20 6.59 1.67
CA GLU A 166 16.07 5.72 1.32
C GLU A 166 15.25 6.31 0.18
N LEU A 167 15.11 7.64 0.14
CA LEU A 167 14.51 8.35 -0.99
C LEU A 167 15.31 8.08 -2.27
N ASP A 168 16.63 8.27 -2.23
CA ASP A 168 17.52 8.01 -3.37
C ASP A 168 17.40 6.54 -3.82
N ARG A 169 17.42 5.60 -2.86
CA ARG A 169 17.24 4.17 -3.17
C ARG A 169 15.89 3.89 -3.83
N TRP A 170 14.81 4.49 -3.35
CA TRP A 170 13.49 4.32 -3.96
C TRP A 170 13.43 4.91 -5.37
N LEU A 171 14.05 6.08 -5.63
CA LEU A 171 14.12 6.69 -6.97
C LEU A 171 14.87 5.80 -7.98
N THR A 172 15.83 4.98 -7.52
CA THR A 172 16.52 4.01 -8.39
C THR A 172 15.73 2.72 -8.68
N ARG A 173 14.63 2.46 -7.98
CA ARG A 173 13.80 1.26 -8.23
C ARG A 173 13.16 1.35 -9.61
N LYS A 174 12.92 0.18 -10.23
CA LYS A 174 12.19 0.10 -11.49
C LYS A 174 10.81 0.73 -11.31
N SER A 175 10.55 1.78 -12.08
CA SER A 175 9.27 2.48 -12.03
C SER A 175 8.15 1.56 -12.50
N VAL A 176 7.07 1.53 -11.72
CA VAL A 176 5.86 0.76 -11.99
C VAL A 176 5.15 1.34 -13.22
N LEU A 177 5.06 2.67 -13.25
CA LEU A 177 4.47 3.46 -14.31
C LEU A 177 5.50 4.44 -14.86
N PRO A 178 5.52 4.72 -16.17
CA PRO A 178 6.35 5.77 -16.72
C PRO A 178 5.88 7.15 -16.20
N ALA A 179 6.51 7.62 -15.14
CA ALA A 179 6.28 8.93 -14.53
C ALA A 179 7.64 9.46 -14.05
N GLU A 180 7.95 10.71 -14.36
CA GLU A 180 9.11 11.38 -13.80
C GLU A 180 8.77 11.89 -12.40
N VAL A 181 9.67 11.65 -11.45
CA VAL A 181 9.56 12.16 -10.09
C VAL A 181 10.66 13.20 -9.89
N ASP A 182 10.26 14.45 -9.69
CA ASP A 182 11.19 15.53 -9.36
C ASP A 182 11.67 15.37 -7.91
N ARG A 183 12.94 15.04 -7.76
CA ARG A 183 13.58 14.82 -6.46
C ARG A 183 13.61 16.09 -5.61
N ASP A 184 13.94 17.23 -6.20
CA ASP A 184 14.15 18.47 -5.46
C ASP A 184 12.81 18.98 -4.94
N ARG A 185 11.78 18.93 -5.79
CA ARG A 185 10.40 19.21 -5.37
C ARG A 185 9.92 18.27 -4.27
N LEU A 186 10.24 16.98 -4.37
CA LEU A 186 9.86 16.00 -3.35
C LEU A 186 10.53 16.30 -2.01
N VAL A 187 11.81 16.66 -1.98
CA VAL A 187 12.54 17.05 -0.76
C VAL A 187 11.88 18.24 -0.05
N GLU A 188 11.42 19.25 -0.80
CA GLU A 188 10.67 20.38 -0.23
C GLU A 188 9.39 19.93 0.46
N VAL A 189 8.60 19.06 -0.20
CA VAL A 189 7.36 18.52 0.36
C VAL A 189 7.64 17.69 1.60
N LEU A 190 8.72 16.88 1.61
CA LEU A 190 9.12 16.10 2.77
C LEU A 190 9.43 16.98 3.98
N ALA A 191 10.12 18.11 3.77
CA ALA A 191 10.46 19.03 4.84
C ALA A 191 9.20 19.59 5.54
N VAL A 192 8.17 19.92 4.76
CA VAL A 192 6.90 20.44 5.31
C VAL A 192 6.09 19.33 6.00
N ALA A 193 6.02 18.13 5.41
CA ALA A 193 5.38 16.98 6.04
C ALA A 193 6.06 16.64 7.39
N ARG A 194 7.40 16.68 7.45
CA ARG A 194 8.18 16.45 8.67
C ARG A 194 7.90 17.49 9.76
N SER A 195 7.80 18.77 9.41
CA SER A 195 7.50 19.84 10.36
C SER A 195 6.05 19.83 10.87
N ARG A 196 5.09 19.28 10.12
CA ARG A 196 3.70 19.13 10.60
C ARG A 196 3.41 17.80 11.28
N GLY A 197 4.10 16.73 10.87
CA GLY A 197 3.83 15.37 11.31
C GLY A 197 2.70 14.67 10.56
N TYR A 198 2.04 15.34 9.63
CA TYR A 198 1.02 14.75 8.77
C TYR A 198 1.09 15.35 7.37
N VAL A 199 0.43 14.64 6.45
CA VAL A 199 0.28 15.02 5.05
C VAL A 199 -1.21 15.06 4.70
N VAL A 200 -1.63 16.03 3.89
CA VAL A 200 -2.97 16.15 3.33
C VAL A 200 -2.88 15.95 1.82
N GLU A 201 -3.72 15.09 1.29
CA GLU A 201 -3.74 14.70 -0.12
C GLU A 201 -5.15 14.89 -0.71
N ARG A 202 -5.20 15.55 -1.87
CA ARG A 202 -6.31 15.46 -2.81
C ARG A 202 -6.06 14.25 -3.69
N LEU A 203 -7.05 13.35 -3.71
CA LEU A 203 -7.08 12.26 -4.67
C LEU A 203 -8.13 12.60 -5.72
N SER A 204 -7.69 12.82 -6.96
CA SER A 204 -8.61 12.90 -8.09
C SER A 204 -9.36 11.57 -8.27
N ARG A 205 -10.48 11.59 -8.98
CA ARG A 205 -11.23 10.36 -9.30
C ARG A 205 -10.37 9.37 -10.08
N GLU A 206 -9.50 9.86 -10.95
CA GLU A 206 -8.54 9.08 -11.71
C GLU A 206 -7.50 8.42 -10.79
N GLN A 207 -6.98 9.15 -9.80
CA GLN A 207 -6.02 8.62 -8.83
C GLN A 207 -6.65 7.55 -7.93
N MET A 208 -7.91 7.73 -7.49
CA MET A 208 -8.62 6.69 -6.74
C MET A 208 -8.82 5.41 -7.56
N ARG A 209 -9.15 5.54 -8.86
CA ARG A 209 -9.24 4.39 -9.77
C ARG A 209 -7.88 3.75 -10.02
N LEU A 210 -6.83 4.54 -10.15
CA LEU A 210 -5.46 4.04 -10.28
C LEU A 210 -5.07 3.19 -9.07
N HIS A 211 -5.35 3.65 -7.84
CA HIS A 211 -5.15 2.85 -6.63
C HIS A 211 -5.90 1.53 -6.69
N ALA A 212 -7.17 1.54 -7.08
CA ALA A 212 -7.97 0.31 -7.19
C ALA A 212 -7.43 -0.68 -8.23
N VAL A 213 -6.83 -0.20 -9.33
CA VAL A 213 -6.23 -1.06 -10.36
C VAL A 213 -4.87 -1.60 -9.93
N LEU A 214 -4.06 -0.79 -9.25
CA LEU A 214 -2.76 -1.22 -8.73
C LEU A 214 -2.88 -2.19 -7.55
N ALA A 215 -4.01 -2.15 -6.85
CA ALA A 215 -4.30 -3.08 -5.78
C ALA A 215 -4.52 -4.51 -6.27
N GLY A 216 -3.65 -5.43 -5.86
CA GLY A 216 -3.79 -6.86 -6.18
C GLY A 216 -3.35 -7.25 -7.60
N ALA A 217 -2.83 -6.30 -8.39
CA ALA A 217 -2.06 -6.62 -9.57
C ALA A 217 -0.57 -6.63 -9.21
N SER A 218 0.19 -7.63 -9.65
CA SER A 218 1.62 -7.40 -9.87
C SER A 218 1.70 -6.34 -10.94
N ALA A 219 1.89 -5.07 -10.54
CA ALA A 219 1.85 -3.95 -11.47
C ALA A 219 2.93 -4.05 -12.58
N HIS A 220 3.91 -4.94 -12.38
CA HIS A 220 4.93 -5.33 -13.34
C HIS A 220 4.47 -6.32 -14.42
N ASP A 221 3.33 -7.01 -14.23
CA ASP A 221 2.75 -7.98 -15.17
C ASP A 221 1.65 -7.36 -16.05
N LEU A 222 1.40 -6.06 -15.90
CA LEU A 222 0.40 -5.35 -16.71
C LEU A 222 0.90 -5.18 -18.16
N PRO A 223 0.04 -5.39 -19.18
CA PRO A 223 0.39 -5.13 -20.57
C PRO A 223 0.90 -3.69 -20.78
N PRO A 224 1.86 -3.46 -21.71
CA PRO A 224 2.44 -2.14 -21.94
C PRO A 224 1.42 -1.02 -22.16
N ASP A 225 0.36 -1.29 -22.92
CA ASP A 225 -0.69 -0.32 -23.24
C ASP A 225 -1.51 0.07 -21.99
N VAL A 226 -1.77 -0.90 -21.10
CA VAL A 226 -2.44 -0.66 -19.82
C VAL A 226 -1.53 0.18 -18.91
N ARG A 227 -0.22 -0.13 -18.87
CA ARG A 227 0.74 0.67 -18.10
C ARG A 227 0.82 2.11 -18.59
N GLN A 228 0.74 2.33 -19.89
CA GLN A 228 0.76 3.68 -20.46
C GLN A 228 -0.52 4.47 -20.16
N LEU A 229 -1.68 3.81 -20.18
CA LEU A 229 -2.94 4.44 -19.76
C LEU A 229 -2.94 4.78 -18.27
N LEU A 230 -2.44 3.87 -17.42
CA LEU A 230 -2.30 4.12 -15.99
C LEU A 230 -1.27 5.21 -15.70
N ALA A 231 -0.23 5.35 -16.53
CA ALA A 231 0.73 6.43 -16.42
C ALA A 231 0.10 7.81 -16.64
N GLN A 232 -0.84 7.92 -17.57
CA GLN A 232 -1.60 9.16 -17.77
C GLN A 232 -2.47 9.49 -16.54
N MET A 233 -3.01 8.47 -15.85
CA MET A 233 -3.71 8.66 -14.57
C MET A 233 -2.75 8.95 -13.41
N ALA A 234 -1.48 8.56 -13.54
CA ALA A 234 -0.43 8.78 -12.56
C ALA A 234 0.32 10.11 -12.77
N ALA A 235 0.06 10.81 -13.87
CA ALA A 235 0.58 12.15 -14.09
C ALA A 235 0.12 13.07 -12.93
N GLY A 236 1.07 13.73 -12.27
CA GLY A 236 0.79 14.53 -11.08
C GLY A 236 0.57 13.74 -9.79
N VAL A 237 0.93 12.45 -9.72
CA VAL A 237 1.06 11.75 -8.44
C VAL A 237 2.19 12.39 -7.63
N GLY A 238 1.85 12.98 -6.49
CA GLY A 238 2.72 13.89 -5.73
C GLY A 238 2.37 15.37 -5.87
N GLU A 239 1.69 15.79 -6.94
CA GLU A 239 1.14 17.15 -7.12
C GLU A 239 -0.20 17.34 -6.39
N GLY A 240 -0.92 16.24 -6.09
CA GLY A 240 -2.13 16.24 -5.26
C GLY A 240 -1.87 16.43 -3.76
N LEU A 241 -0.60 16.53 -3.35
CA LEU A 241 -0.23 16.85 -1.99
C LEU A 241 -0.39 18.36 -1.77
N TYR A 242 -1.21 18.75 -0.79
CA TYR A 242 -1.52 20.17 -0.51
C TYR A 242 -0.38 20.92 0.20
N PHE A 243 0.87 20.72 -0.23
CA PHE A 243 2.05 21.34 0.37
C PHE A 243 2.76 22.27 -0.61
N THR A 244 2.91 23.53 -0.20
CA THR A 244 3.86 24.49 -0.77
C THR A 244 5.10 24.57 0.11
N SER A 245 6.18 25.18 -0.41
CA SER A 245 7.40 25.45 0.36
C SER A 245 7.16 26.27 1.64
N SER A 246 6.01 26.95 1.73
CA SER A 246 5.59 27.79 2.86
C SER A 246 4.54 27.15 3.79
N GLY A 247 3.93 26.00 3.45
CA GLY A 247 2.97 25.33 4.33
C GLY A 247 1.87 24.53 3.64
N LEU A 248 0.70 24.43 4.29
CA LEU A 248 -0.51 23.88 3.66
C LEU A 248 -1.07 24.95 2.72
N ASP A 249 -1.22 24.59 1.45
CA ASP A 249 -1.84 25.43 0.43
C ASP A 249 -3.26 24.94 0.17
N LEU A 250 -4.10 25.08 1.20
CA LEU A 250 -5.52 24.76 1.16
C LEU A 250 -6.31 26.06 1.11
N SER A 251 -7.23 26.15 0.15
CA SER A 251 -8.22 27.22 0.05
C SER A 251 -9.61 26.71 0.46
N ASP A 252 -10.48 27.64 0.88
CA ASP A 252 -11.87 27.29 1.16
C ASP A 252 -12.55 26.74 -0.12
N GLY A 253 -13.10 25.53 -0.03
CA GLY A 253 -13.72 24.81 -1.15
C GLY A 253 -12.85 23.71 -1.77
N ASP A 254 -11.60 23.55 -1.31
CA ASP A 254 -10.75 22.43 -1.70
C ASP A 254 -11.31 21.08 -1.20
N GLN A 255 -11.11 20.03 -2.01
CA GLN A 255 -11.47 18.67 -1.62
C GLN A 255 -10.28 17.96 -0.97
N VAL A 256 -10.39 17.71 0.33
CA VAL A 256 -9.48 16.81 1.04
C VAL A 256 -10.06 15.41 0.93
N ASN A 257 -9.25 14.44 0.50
CA ASN A 257 -9.69 13.05 0.38
C ASN A 257 -8.97 12.14 1.39
N LEU A 258 -7.72 12.46 1.70
CA LEU A 258 -6.86 11.63 2.53
C LEU A 258 -5.95 12.49 3.40
N ILE A 259 -5.83 12.08 4.66
CA ILE A 259 -4.83 12.62 5.59
C ILE A 259 -4.02 11.44 6.11
N ALA A 260 -2.70 11.58 6.17
CA ALA A 260 -1.81 10.52 6.63
C ALA A 260 -0.78 11.00 7.65
N ALA A 261 -0.41 10.13 8.59
CA ALA A 261 0.64 10.37 9.58
C ALA A 261 1.52 9.13 9.74
N PRO A 262 2.83 9.30 10.02
CA PRO A 262 3.75 8.18 10.20
C PRO A 262 3.68 7.60 11.61
N THR A 263 4.06 6.34 11.72
CA THR A 263 4.48 5.72 12.98
C THR A 263 5.94 5.32 12.89
N PHE A 264 6.62 5.19 14.03
CA PHE A 264 8.06 4.98 14.08
C PHE A 264 8.46 3.75 14.91
N ASP A 265 9.61 3.15 14.59
CA ASP A 265 10.26 2.14 15.44
C ASP A 265 11.16 2.75 16.52
N VAL A 266 11.78 1.88 17.32
CA VAL A 266 12.76 2.21 18.36
C VAL A 266 13.96 3.02 17.83
N ASN A 267 14.29 2.87 16.55
CA ASN A 267 15.39 3.56 15.89
C ASN A 267 14.97 4.92 15.32
N GLY A 268 13.67 5.23 15.31
CA GLY A 268 13.10 6.42 14.68
C GLY A 268 12.89 6.30 13.18
N ARG A 269 12.88 5.07 12.63
CA ARG A 269 12.52 4.83 11.23
C ARG A 269 11.01 4.77 11.10
N GLN A 270 10.47 5.36 10.03
CA GLN A 270 9.06 5.20 9.71
C GLN A 270 8.75 3.73 9.38
N THR A 271 7.74 3.16 10.04
CA THR A 271 7.38 1.73 9.94
C THR A 271 6.02 1.50 9.31
N ALA A 272 5.03 2.30 9.70
CA ALA A 272 3.70 2.28 9.12
C ALA A 272 3.17 3.69 8.91
N VAL A 273 2.15 3.80 8.06
CA VAL A 273 1.38 5.01 7.81
C VAL A 273 -0.04 4.75 8.30
N VAL A 274 -0.53 5.67 9.10
CA VAL A 274 -1.94 5.74 9.50
C VAL A 274 -2.63 6.71 8.56
N THR A 275 -3.68 6.27 7.88
CA THR A 275 -4.46 7.10 6.96
C THR A 275 -5.90 7.26 7.45
N MET A 276 -6.48 8.43 7.16
CA MET A 276 -7.89 8.72 7.35
C MET A 276 -8.46 9.24 6.03
N TYR A 277 -9.47 8.54 5.51
CA TYR A 277 -10.21 8.93 4.31
C TYR A 277 -11.40 9.76 4.72
N VAL A 278 -11.42 11.01 4.25
CA VAL A 278 -12.48 11.98 4.50
C VAL A 278 -13.08 12.35 3.15
N ASP A 279 -14.27 11.88 2.81
CA ASP A 279 -14.97 12.30 1.59
C ASP A 279 -15.88 13.48 1.92
N ARG A 280 -15.28 14.63 2.25
CA ARG A 280 -16.01 15.83 2.63
C ARG A 280 -15.46 17.05 1.88
N THR A 281 -16.35 17.94 1.46
CA THR A 281 -15.97 19.32 1.11
C THR A 281 -15.62 20.01 2.42
N THR A 282 -14.34 20.08 2.72
CA THR A 282 -13.84 20.43 4.05
C THR A 282 -13.34 21.88 4.07
N VAL A 283 -13.58 22.61 5.17
CA VAL A 283 -13.02 23.95 5.40
C VAL A 283 -11.61 23.79 5.96
N VAL A 284 -10.66 24.67 5.63
CA VAL A 284 -9.23 24.54 6.01
C VAL A 284 -8.99 24.26 7.51
N ALA A 285 -9.85 24.80 8.38
CA ALA A 285 -9.80 24.58 9.83
C ALA A 285 -9.98 23.10 10.24
N ASP A 286 -10.83 22.36 9.54
CA ASP A 286 -11.10 20.95 9.81
C ASP A 286 -9.88 20.07 9.47
N ALA A 287 -9.12 20.41 8.41
CA ALA A 287 -7.95 19.63 8.00
C ALA A 287 -6.81 19.67 9.04
N ALA A 288 -6.66 20.79 9.75
CA ALA A 288 -5.71 20.91 10.85
C ALA A 288 -6.14 20.07 12.06
N GLU A 289 -7.42 20.11 12.45
CA GLU A 289 -7.94 19.28 13.55
C GLU A 289 -7.78 17.78 13.24
N LEU A 290 -8.14 17.37 12.03
CA LEU A 290 -7.99 16.00 11.56
C LEU A 290 -6.52 15.56 11.58
N GLY A 291 -5.63 16.42 11.08
CA GLY A 291 -4.18 16.18 11.10
C GLY A 291 -3.63 16.03 12.52
N ASP A 292 -3.96 16.96 13.42
CA ASP A 292 -3.48 16.94 14.81
C ASP A 292 -4.00 15.70 15.56
N ALA A 293 -5.26 15.31 15.35
CA ALA A 293 -5.82 14.09 15.93
C ALA A 293 -5.12 12.83 15.38
N LEU A 294 -4.85 12.79 14.07
CA LEU A 294 -4.14 11.68 13.44
C LEU A 294 -2.71 11.54 13.96
N VAL A 295 -1.98 12.66 14.10
CA VAL A 295 -0.64 12.70 14.70
C VAL A 295 -0.66 12.21 16.14
N ALA A 296 -1.65 12.62 16.93
CA ALA A 296 -1.78 12.17 18.31
C ALA A 296 -2.01 10.65 18.41
N SER A 297 -2.85 10.08 17.54
CA SER A 297 -3.06 8.63 17.46
C SER A 297 -1.81 7.90 16.97
N ALA A 298 -1.14 8.39 15.92
CA ALA A 298 0.08 7.79 15.40
C ALA A 298 1.23 7.83 16.43
N ARG A 299 1.28 8.86 17.27
CA ARG A 299 2.18 8.94 18.42
C ARG A 299 1.88 7.85 19.46
N ARG A 300 0.61 7.65 19.85
CA ARG A 300 0.24 6.59 20.81
C ARG A 300 0.55 5.19 20.26
N ILE A 301 0.33 4.98 18.96
CA ILE A 301 0.76 3.74 18.28
C ILE A 301 2.28 3.56 18.38
N THR A 302 3.05 4.61 18.04
CA THR A 302 4.51 4.62 18.12
C THR A 302 5.00 4.27 19.53
N GLU A 303 4.43 4.91 20.56
CA GLU A 303 4.76 4.66 21.97
C GLU A 303 4.42 3.21 22.38
N SER A 304 3.29 2.66 21.90
CA SER A 304 2.86 1.28 22.21
C SER A 304 3.84 0.20 21.73
N VAL A 305 4.64 0.51 20.71
CA VAL A 305 5.67 -0.39 20.17
C VAL A 305 7.10 -0.01 20.63
N GLY A 306 7.21 0.91 21.60
CA GLY A 306 8.49 1.42 22.11
C GLY A 306 9.22 2.33 21.13
N GLY A 307 8.55 2.78 20.07
CA GLY A 307 9.13 3.65 19.05
C GLY A 307 9.33 5.08 19.50
N ARG A 308 10.06 5.85 18.69
CA ARG A 308 10.31 7.28 18.92
C ARG A 308 10.20 8.07 17.63
N ASP A 309 9.54 9.22 17.71
CA ASP A 309 9.48 10.15 16.58
C ASP A 309 10.70 11.09 16.62
N PRO A 310 11.62 11.03 15.63
CA PRO A 310 12.82 11.85 15.64
C PRO A 310 12.56 13.30 15.19
N PHE A 311 11.36 13.61 14.68
CA PHE A 311 11.00 14.91 14.11
C PHE A 311 10.16 15.78 15.05
N VAL A 312 9.92 15.35 16.29
CA VAL A 312 9.10 16.09 17.27
C VAL A 312 9.60 17.53 17.48
N SER A 313 10.92 17.75 17.45
CA SER A 313 11.52 19.08 17.59
C SER A 313 11.15 20.05 16.47
N LEU A 314 10.78 19.54 15.29
CA LEU A 314 10.41 20.36 14.13
C LEU A 314 8.98 20.91 14.22
N ARG A 315 8.14 20.37 15.12
CA ARG A 315 6.71 20.68 15.14
C ARG A 315 6.34 21.99 15.81
N GLY A 316 7.26 22.55 16.61
CA GLY A 316 7.02 23.74 17.42
C GLY A 316 5.94 23.52 18.49
N THR A 317 6.14 24.04 19.70
CA THR A 317 5.02 24.17 20.65
C THR A 317 4.04 25.21 20.10
N ARG A 318 3.00 24.77 19.40
CA ARG A 318 1.83 25.62 19.11
C ARG A 318 1.20 25.98 20.46
N ARG A 319 1.33 27.25 20.85
CA ARG A 319 0.56 27.87 21.93
C ARG A 319 -0.82 28.24 21.44
#